data_AF-A0AAD1AM60-F1
#
_entry.id   AF-A0AAD1AM60-F1
#
_cell.length_a   1.000
_cell.length_b   1.000
_cell.length_c   1.000
_cell.angle_alpha   90.00
_cell.angle_beta   90.00
_cell.angle_gamma   90.00
#
_symmetry.space_group_name_H-M   'P 1'
#
loop_
_entity.id
_entity.type
_entity.pdbx_description
1 polymer ?
#
loop_
_entity_poly.entity_id
_entity_poly.type
_entity_poly.pdbx_seq_one_letter_code
_entity_poly.pdbx_strand_id
1 'polypeptide(L)'
;MFAYSIACFLYDDLESDFDLQIPESEIAYLAIHIQLVLTEETKNVIPTKLVFQGKKAEGELFRYKIQTYFPRLEIEAVTPAIDQSDIEKYQLIICCGFQETTSVISSKVIEISKEMDTRDIAKIQNFVETIGTASLIQQLDYHHINESSSEEAIEYLLRKSEYLNLLPYFQKRESMSPTDIGHLVAMPHPFLKGAETTAKVIVGINRQEIPWGHQKVRLVVIYIPAADLKTNKNFFNDVYEHTSDLAEVHALLETKTKQEFIDVWNRKGEYSHAL
;
A
#
# COMPACT_ATOMS: atom_id res chain seq x y z
N MET A 1 -9.14 1.06 -8.38
CA MET A 1 -10.11 1.24 -7.27
C MET A 1 -10.16 2.65 -6.73
N PHE A 2 -9.05 3.33 -6.43
CA PHE A 2 -9.11 4.62 -5.74
C PHE A 2 -9.97 5.68 -6.46
N ALA A 3 -9.81 5.84 -7.78
CA ALA A 3 -10.66 6.72 -8.58
C ALA A 3 -12.15 6.33 -8.56
N TYR A 4 -12.44 5.03 -8.49
CA TYR A 4 -13.80 4.51 -8.37
C TYR A 4 -14.40 4.79 -6.99
N SER A 5 -13.61 4.67 -5.92
CA SER A 5 -14.04 5.06 -4.57
C SER A 5 -14.37 6.55 -4.49
N ILE A 6 -13.60 7.42 -5.15
CA ILE A 6 -13.93 8.86 -5.27
C ILE A 6 -15.24 9.04 -6.06
N ALA A 7 -15.41 8.34 -7.18
CA ALA A 7 -16.63 8.42 -7.97
C ALA A 7 -17.87 8.00 -7.16
N CYS A 8 -17.80 6.90 -6.40
CA CYS A 8 -18.89 6.49 -5.52
C CYS A 8 -19.14 7.49 -4.39
N PHE A 9 -18.10 8.12 -3.84
CA PHE A 9 -18.28 9.16 -2.83
C PHE A 9 -19.02 10.38 -3.39
N LEU A 10 -18.63 10.84 -4.58
CA LEU A 10 -19.31 11.94 -5.26
C LEU A 10 -20.75 11.59 -5.61
N TYR A 11 -21.01 10.33 -6.01
CA TYR A 11 -22.38 9.85 -6.19
C TYR A 11 -23.20 9.94 -4.92
N ASP A 12 -22.66 9.49 -3.78
CA ASP A 12 -23.39 9.48 -2.51
C ASP A 12 -23.83 10.88 -2.08
N ASP A 13 -22.96 11.88 -2.25
CA ASP A 13 -23.30 13.27 -1.98
C ASP A 13 -24.34 13.80 -2.99
N LEU A 14 -24.21 13.48 -4.29
CA LEU A 14 -25.17 13.90 -5.33
C LEU A 14 -26.56 13.26 -5.18
N GLU A 15 -26.64 11.99 -4.82
CA GLU A 15 -27.91 11.30 -4.54
C GLU A 15 -28.65 11.99 -3.38
N SER A 16 -27.90 12.38 -2.33
CA SER A 16 -28.46 13.06 -1.17
C SER A 16 -29.04 14.45 -1.48
N ASP A 17 -28.47 15.17 -2.45
CA ASP A 17 -28.87 16.53 -2.81
C ASP A 17 -29.93 16.57 -3.93
N PHE A 18 -29.99 15.57 -4.81
CA PHE A 18 -30.77 15.63 -6.05
C PHE A 18 -31.77 14.48 -6.29
N ASP A 19 -31.92 13.51 -5.36
CA ASP A 19 -32.83 12.36 -5.49
C ASP A 19 -32.65 11.61 -6.84
N LEU A 20 -31.39 11.37 -7.21
CA LEU A 20 -30.99 10.75 -8.47
C LEU A 20 -30.60 9.29 -8.26
N GLN A 21 -31.08 8.40 -9.13
CA GLN A 21 -30.57 7.04 -9.28
C GLN A 21 -29.61 7.00 -10.47
N ILE A 22 -28.30 6.91 -10.21
CA ILE A 22 -27.28 6.89 -11.26
C ILE A 22 -26.81 5.45 -11.50
N PRO A 23 -26.88 4.94 -12.75
CA PRO A 23 -26.39 3.60 -13.07
C PRO A 23 -24.91 3.41 -12.76
N GLU A 24 -24.51 2.18 -12.41
CA GLU A 24 -23.10 1.82 -12.17
C GLU A 24 -22.16 2.20 -13.33
N SER A 25 -22.66 2.15 -14.57
CA SER A 25 -21.91 2.54 -15.77
C SER A 25 -21.46 4.01 -15.75
N GLU A 26 -22.23 4.90 -15.14
CA GLU A 26 -21.89 6.32 -15.00
C GLU A 26 -20.88 6.55 -13.87
N ILE A 27 -20.97 5.78 -12.78
CA ILE A 27 -19.95 5.77 -11.71
C ILE A 27 -18.61 5.31 -12.29
N ALA A 28 -18.62 4.24 -13.10
CA ALA A 28 -17.44 3.76 -13.80
C ALA A 28 -16.89 4.80 -14.80
N TYR A 29 -17.77 5.48 -15.55
CA TYR A 29 -17.37 6.56 -16.45
C TYR A 29 -16.66 7.70 -15.71
N LEU A 30 -17.23 8.17 -14.60
CA LEU A 30 -16.63 9.21 -13.76
C LEU A 30 -15.29 8.74 -13.17
N ALA A 31 -15.22 7.49 -12.71
CA ALA A 31 -14.00 6.89 -12.19
C ALA A 31 -12.86 6.87 -13.21
N ILE A 32 -13.14 6.61 -14.49
CA ILE A 32 -12.14 6.65 -15.57
C ILE A 32 -11.55 8.07 -15.72
N HIS A 33 -12.40 9.10 -15.71
CA HIS A 33 -11.95 10.49 -15.84
C HIS A 33 -11.16 10.94 -14.62
N ILE A 34 -11.60 10.58 -13.41
CA ILE A 34 -10.84 10.81 -12.19
C ILE A 34 -9.49 10.10 -12.29
N GLN A 35 -9.46 8.83 -12.71
CA GLN A 35 -8.22 8.08 -12.85
C GLN A 35 -7.24 8.75 -13.81
N LEU A 36 -7.72 9.29 -14.94
CA LEU A 36 -6.89 10.03 -15.89
C LEU A 36 -6.22 11.23 -15.20
N VAL A 37 -7.00 12.08 -14.52
CA VAL A 37 -6.48 13.24 -13.78
C VAL A 37 -5.50 12.81 -12.68
N LEU A 38 -5.82 11.75 -11.93
CA LEU A 38 -4.95 11.23 -10.87
C LEU A 38 -3.64 10.60 -11.40
N THR A 39 -3.61 10.20 -12.67
CA THR A 39 -2.43 9.64 -13.35
C THR A 39 -1.58 10.74 -13.98
N GLU A 40 -2.20 11.83 -14.42
CA GLU A 40 -1.54 13.04 -14.91
C GLU A 40 -0.87 13.84 -13.77
N GLU A 41 -1.44 13.80 -12.56
CA GLU A 41 -0.82 14.42 -11.39
C GLU A 41 0.12 13.47 -10.63
N THR A 42 1.41 13.88 -10.62
CA THR A 42 2.50 13.48 -9.71
C THR A 42 3.19 12.13 -9.97
N LYS A 43 4.37 12.19 -10.61
CA LYS A 43 5.47 11.35 -10.14
C LYS A 43 5.74 11.80 -8.71
N ASN A 44 5.18 11.11 -7.71
CA ASN A 44 5.52 11.36 -6.31
C ASN A 44 7.03 11.19 -6.14
N VAL A 45 7.71 12.32 -6.02
CA VAL A 45 9.15 12.40 -5.81
C VAL A 45 9.46 12.01 -4.38
N ILE A 46 10.50 11.21 -4.18
CA ILE A 46 10.97 10.74 -2.87
C ILE A 46 12.25 11.52 -2.55
N PRO A 47 12.19 12.50 -1.64
CA PRO A 47 13.37 13.22 -1.16
C PRO A 47 14.36 12.22 -0.55
N THR A 48 15.52 12.11 -1.17
CA THR A 48 16.54 11.11 -0.87
C THR A 48 17.86 11.76 -0.55
N LYS A 49 18.58 11.22 0.44
CA LYS A 49 19.99 11.54 0.69
C LYS A 49 20.86 10.35 0.32
N LEU A 50 21.95 10.60 -0.40
CA LEU A 50 22.97 9.59 -0.68
C LEU A 50 24.16 9.82 0.25
N VAL A 51 24.42 8.84 1.10
CA VAL A 51 25.62 8.79 1.92
C VAL A 51 26.66 7.92 1.21
N PHE A 52 27.73 8.53 0.74
CA PHE A 52 28.72 7.87 -0.11
C PHE A 52 30.14 8.04 0.45
N GLN A 53 30.79 6.92 0.79
CA GLN A 53 32.19 6.92 1.18
C GLN A 53 33.10 6.82 -0.06
N GLY A 54 33.58 7.96 -0.54
CA GLY A 54 34.52 8.03 -1.65
C GLY A 54 34.77 9.46 -2.13
N LYS A 55 35.32 9.60 -3.34
CA LYS A 55 35.56 10.93 -3.91
C LYS A 55 34.22 11.56 -4.31
N LYS A 56 34.13 12.89 -4.20
CA LYS A 56 32.92 13.65 -4.59
C LYS A 56 32.46 13.31 -6.02
N ALA A 57 33.39 13.21 -6.97
CA ALA A 57 33.08 12.88 -8.36
C ALA A 57 32.48 11.47 -8.54
N GLU A 58 32.91 10.50 -7.73
CA GLU A 58 32.37 9.13 -7.74
C GLU A 58 30.96 9.10 -7.16
N GLY A 59 30.73 9.81 -6.04
CA GLY A 59 29.40 9.93 -5.44
C GLY A 59 28.39 10.63 -6.36
N GLU A 60 28.84 11.67 -7.08
CA GLU A 60 28.06 12.34 -8.13
C GLU A 60 27.63 11.39 -9.26
N LEU A 61 28.58 10.59 -9.79
CA LEU A 61 28.27 9.62 -10.84
C LEU A 61 27.30 8.55 -10.33
N PHE A 62 27.49 8.12 -9.08
CA PHE A 62 26.60 7.16 -8.43
C PHE A 62 25.20 7.72 -8.21
N ARG A 63 25.07 9.01 -7.86
CA ARG A 63 23.80 9.72 -7.81
C ARG A 63 23.07 9.60 -9.15
N TYR A 64 23.73 9.96 -10.25
CA TYR A 64 23.13 9.87 -11.58
C TYR A 64 22.72 8.43 -11.94
N LYS A 65 23.54 7.44 -11.56
CA LYS A 65 23.21 6.02 -11.73
C LYS A 65 21.89 5.68 -11.02
N ILE A 66 21.76 5.98 -9.73
CA ILE A 66 20.53 5.71 -8.96
C ILE A 66 19.33 6.42 -9.59
N GLN A 67 19.44 7.72 -9.91
CA GLN A 67 18.32 8.49 -10.47
C GLN A 67 17.89 7.99 -11.86
N THR A 68 18.82 7.38 -12.62
CA THR A 68 18.50 6.75 -13.90
C THR A 68 17.68 5.48 -13.72
N TYR A 69 18.05 4.64 -12.73
CA TYR A 69 17.30 3.41 -12.42
C TYR A 69 15.97 3.70 -11.73
N PHE A 70 15.92 4.74 -10.88
CA PHE A 70 14.76 5.09 -10.06
C PHE A 70 14.39 6.57 -10.23
N PRO A 71 13.66 6.93 -11.30
CA PRO A 71 13.31 8.32 -11.60
C PRO A 71 12.43 9.01 -10.54
N ARG A 72 11.85 8.24 -9.60
CA ARG A 72 11.09 8.77 -8.46
C ARG A 72 12.00 9.28 -7.33
N LEU A 73 13.27 8.88 -7.29
CA LEU A 73 14.21 9.32 -6.26
C LEU A 73 14.84 10.66 -6.65
N GLU A 74 14.60 11.69 -5.84
CA GLU A 74 15.32 12.95 -5.93
C GLU A 74 16.43 12.97 -4.90
N ILE A 75 17.67 12.77 -5.36
CA ILE A 75 18.82 12.79 -4.49
C ILE A 75 19.27 14.24 -4.32
N GLU A 76 18.85 14.88 -3.23
CA GLU A 76 19.12 16.30 -2.97
C GLU A 76 20.55 16.56 -2.48
N ALA A 77 21.18 15.56 -1.86
CA ALA A 77 22.49 15.70 -1.24
C ALA A 77 23.31 14.41 -1.34
N VAL A 78 24.62 14.58 -1.57
CA VAL A 78 25.63 13.51 -1.53
C VAL A 78 26.66 13.87 -0.46
N THR A 79 26.72 13.12 0.63
CA THR A 79 27.61 13.40 1.76
C THR A 79 28.36 12.15 2.23
N PRO A 80 29.51 12.30 2.93
CA PRO A 80 30.24 11.14 3.45
C PRO A 80 29.63 10.55 4.72
N ALA A 81 28.73 11.29 5.40
CA ALA A 81 28.15 10.90 6.69
C ALA A 81 26.64 11.21 6.76
N ILE A 82 25.99 10.55 7.71
CA ILE A 82 24.59 10.70 8.10
C ILE A 82 24.50 11.45 9.44
N ASP A 83 23.58 12.39 9.54
CA ASP A 83 23.24 13.15 10.75
C ASP A 83 21.79 12.82 11.19
N GLN A 84 21.47 12.97 12.48
CA GLN A 84 20.13 12.67 12.99
C GLN A 84 19.03 13.51 12.32
N SER A 85 19.34 14.78 11.99
CA SER A 85 18.42 15.67 11.28
C SER A 85 18.08 15.20 9.87
N ASP A 86 18.92 14.35 9.27
CA ASP A 86 18.63 13.77 7.96
C ASP A 86 17.44 12.80 8.02
N ILE A 87 17.29 12.07 9.14
CA ILE A 87 16.22 11.08 9.32
C ILE A 87 14.84 11.77 9.35
N GLU A 88 14.79 13.01 9.86
CA GLU A 88 13.59 13.83 9.87
C GLU A 88 13.32 14.46 8.49
N LYS A 89 14.37 14.96 7.84
CA LYS A 89 14.28 15.69 6.56
C LYS A 89 13.96 14.78 5.37
N TYR A 90 14.63 13.63 5.27
CA TYR A 90 14.58 12.76 4.11
C TYR A 90 13.57 11.63 4.30
N GLN A 91 12.96 11.20 3.19
CA GLN A 91 12.11 10.01 3.19
C GLN A 91 12.94 8.74 3.00
N LEU A 92 14.07 8.83 2.28
CA LEU A 92 15.02 7.74 2.09
C LEU A 92 16.46 8.22 2.29
N ILE A 93 17.28 7.40 2.92
CA ILE A 93 18.73 7.58 3.02
C ILE A 93 19.40 6.31 2.49
N ILE A 94 20.21 6.46 1.45
CA ILE A 94 20.96 5.37 0.84
C ILE A 94 22.41 5.45 1.30
N CYS A 95 22.88 4.44 2.02
CA CYS A 95 24.25 4.32 2.48
C CYS A 95 25.03 3.37 1.56
N CYS A 96 26.00 3.89 0.82
CA CYS A 96 26.78 3.13 -0.15
C CYS A 96 28.21 2.87 0.33
N GLY A 97 28.60 1.59 0.36
CA GLY A 97 29.98 1.17 0.64
C GLY A 97 30.38 1.16 2.12
N PHE A 98 29.41 1.02 3.03
CA PHE A 98 29.66 0.82 4.46
C PHE A 98 29.80 -0.67 4.74
N GLN A 99 30.90 -1.09 5.38
CA GLN A 99 31.16 -2.52 5.66
C GLN A 99 30.62 -2.99 7.01
N GLU A 100 30.29 -2.11 7.95
CA GLU A 100 29.73 -2.49 9.25
C GLU A 100 28.84 -1.35 9.79
N THR A 101 27.56 -1.68 10.00
CA THR A 101 26.50 -0.98 10.76
C THR A 101 26.65 0.53 10.88
N THR A 102 25.90 1.27 10.06
CA THR A 102 25.40 2.56 10.54
C THR A 102 24.64 2.31 11.85
N SER A 103 25.02 2.97 12.94
CA SER A 103 24.38 2.83 14.26
C SER A 103 22.92 3.33 14.30
N VAL A 104 22.41 3.77 13.16
CA VAL A 104 21.07 4.31 12.96
C VAL A 104 20.18 3.21 12.38
N ILE A 105 19.49 2.49 13.26
CA ILE A 105 18.45 1.54 12.85
C ILE A 105 17.17 2.33 12.56
N SER A 106 16.90 2.60 11.29
CA SER A 106 15.68 3.25 10.83
C SER A 106 15.19 2.58 9.54
N SER A 107 13.88 2.40 9.41
CA SER A 107 13.26 1.86 8.18
C SER A 107 13.50 2.75 6.95
N LYS A 108 13.97 3.99 7.14
CA LYS A 108 14.33 4.93 6.07
C LYS A 108 15.75 4.76 5.54
N VAL A 109 16.59 3.93 6.17
CA VAL A 109 18.01 3.78 5.82
C VAL A 109 18.22 2.44 5.10
N ILE A 110 18.77 2.49 3.88
CA ILE A 110 19.11 1.29 3.11
C ILE A 110 20.62 1.25 2.86
N GLU A 111 21.23 0.12 3.18
CA GLU A 111 22.64 -0.13 2.89
C GLU A 111 22.79 -0.94 1.59
N ILE A 112 23.63 -0.41 0.68
CA ILE A 112 23.94 -0.99 -0.62
C ILE A 112 25.45 -1.03 -0.90
N SER A 113 25.85 -1.92 -1.80
CA SER A 113 27.23 -2.01 -2.29
C SER A 113 27.56 -0.90 -3.29
N LYS A 114 28.86 -0.75 -3.63
CA LYS A 114 29.32 0.19 -4.67
C LYS A 114 29.04 -0.34 -6.08
N GLU A 115 28.92 -1.65 -6.20
CA GLU A 115 28.58 -2.36 -7.43
C GLU A 115 27.11 -2.10 -7.79
N MET A 116 26.26 -1.93 -6.78
CA MET A 116 24.80 -1.84 -6.90
C MET A 116 24.29 -3.06 -7.66
N ASP A 117 24.50 -4.24 -7.06
CA ASP A 117 24.12 -5.52 -7.64
C ASP A 117 22.59 -5.68 -7.71
N THR A 118 22.11 -6.78 -8.29
CA THR A 118 20.67 -7.04 -8.44
C THR A 118 19.93 -7.02 -7.10
N ARG A 119 20.58 -7.42 -5.99
CA ARG A 119 19.95 -7.39 -4.65
C ARG A 119 19.83 -5.96 -4.14
N ASP A 120 20.81 -5.12 -4.37
CA ASP A 120 20.74 -3.69 -4.02
C ASP A 120 19.66 -2.96 -4.82
N ILE A 121 19.54 -3.26 -6.11
CA ILE A 121 18.45 -2.75 -6.95
C ILE A 121 17.10 -3.19 -6.39
N ALA A 122 16.94 -4.48 -6.06
CA ALA A 122 15.70 -5.00 -5.48
C ALA A 122 15.36 -4.35 -4.13
N LYS A 123 16.34 -4.09 -3.27
CA LYS A 123 16.13 -3.38 -2.00
C LYS A 123 15.60 -1.96 -2.21
N ILE A 124 16.22 -1.19 -3.11
CA ILE A 124 15.78 0.18 -3.41
C ILE A 124 14.39 0.17 -4.05
N GLN A 125 14.14 -0.76 -4.98
CA GLN A 125 12.84 -0.92 -5.63
C GLN A 125 11.75 -1.20 -4.60
N ASN A 126 11.95 -2.19 -3.73
CA ASN A 126 11.01 -2.55 -2.68
C ASN A 126 10.70 -1.36 -1.75
N PHE A 127 11.71 -0.57 -1.38
CA PHE A 127 11.47 0.64 -0.60
C PHE A 127 10.63 1.66 -1.39
N VAL A 128 10.93 1.92 -2.66
CA VAL A 128 10.19 2.88 -3.51
C VAL A 128 8.72 2.48 -3.68
N GLU A 129 8.43 1.18 -3.67
CA GLU A 129 7.08 0.61 -3.75
C GLU A 129 6.35 0.70 -2.41
N THR A 130 7.01 0.30 -1.32
CA THR A 130 6.43 0.24 0.03
C THR A 130 6.47 1.58 0.80
N ILE A 131 7.09 2.61 0.23
CA ILE A 131 7.22 3.92 0.90
C ILE A 131 5.83 4.51 1.18
N GLY A 132 5.58 4.74 2.48
CA GLY A 132 4.29 5.22 2.99
C GLY A 132 3.29 4.11 3.31
N THR A 133 3.48 2.86 2.87
CA THR A 133 2.64 1.69 3.22
C THR A 133 3.29 0.81 4.29
N ALA A 134 4.62 0.81 4.37
CA ALA A 134 5.37 -0.05 5.30
C ALA A 134 4.91 0.07 6.77
N SER A 135 4.64 1.28 7.26
CA SER A 135 4.12 1.46 8.64
C SER A 135 2.73 0.86 8.81
N LEU A 136 1.87 0.98 7.80
CA LEU A 136 0.51 0.43 7.81
C LEU A 136 0.53 -1.10 7.80
N ILE A 137 1.39 -1.70 6.95
CA ILE A 137 1.57 -3.14 6.89
C ILE A 137 2.18 -3.67 8.20
N GLN A 138 3.20 -3.01 8.76
CA GLN A 138 3.79 -3.44 10.03
C GLN A 138 2.80 -3.36 11.21
N GLN A 139 1.89 -2.39 11.18
CA GLN A 139 0.89 -2.16 12.25
C GLN A 139 -0.47 -2.77 11.95
N LEU A 140 -0.59 -3.62 10.91
CA LEU A 140 -1.85 -4.27 10.58
C LEU A 140 -2.35 -5.15 11.72
N ASP A 141 -3.67 -5.28 11.82
CA ASP A 141 -4.27 -6.35 12.62
C ASP A 141 -4.42 -7.59 11.73
N TYR A 142 -4.15 -8.77 12.28
CA TYR A 142 -4.13 -10.02 11.53
C TYR A 142 -5.00 -11.05 12.23
N HIS A 143 -6.02 -11.53 11.55
CA HIS A 143 -7.01 -12.45 12.11
C HIS A 143 -7.27 -13.61 11.15
N HIS A 144 -7.37 -14.81 11.72
CA HIS A 144 -8.01 -15.94 11.04
C HIS A 144 -9.49 -15.93 11.40
N ILE A 145 -10.36 -15.98 10.40
CA ILE A 145 -11.81 -15.86 10.56
C ILE A 145 -12.54 -17.08 9.98
N ASN A 146 -13.81 -17.25 10.32
CA ASN A 146 -14.63 -18.37 9.84
C ASN A 146 -16.09 -17.91 9.67
N GLU A 147 -16.26 -16.92 8.81
CA GLU A 147 -17.55 -16.33 8.48
C GLU A 147 -18.13 -16.94 7.20
N SER A 148 -19.43 -16.74 6.96
CA SER A 148 -20.14 -17.33 5.82
C SER A 148 -20.51 -16.32 4.72
N SER A 149 -20.36 -15.02 4.99
CA SER A 149 -20.71 -13.93 4.07
C SER A 149 -19.75 -12.74 4.18
N SER A 150 -19.77 -11.88 3.16
CA SER A 150 -19.04 -10.60 3.13
C SER A 150 -19.36 -9.71 4.33
N GLU A 151 -20.65 -9.61 4.68
CA GLU A 151 -21.16 -8.76 5.75
C GLU A 151 -20.68 -9.23 7.13
N GLU A 152 -20.78 -10.55 7.38
CA GLU A 152 -20.28 -11.16 8.62
C GLU A 152 -18.76 -11.00 8.74
N ALA A 153 -18.02 -11.18 7.65
CA ALA A 153 -16.57 -10.99 7.62
C ALA A 153 -16.15 -9.55 7.96
N ILE A 154 -16.79 -8.55 7.35
CA ILE A 154 -16.53 -7.13 7.66
C ILE A 154 -16.86 -6.85 9.13
N GLU A 155 -18.06 -7.22 9.59
CA GLU A 155 -18.50 -6.97 10.96
C GLU A 155 -17.56 -7.61 11.98
N TYR A 156 -17.16 -8.87 11.75
CA TYR A 156 -16.25 -9.59 12.62
C TYR A 156 -14.89 -8.89 12.72
N LEU A 157 -14.27 -8.55 11.59
CA LEU A 157 -12.94 -7.93 11.55
C LEU A 157 -12.94 -6.54 12.18
N LEU A 158 -13.98 -5.72 11.92
CA LEU A 158 -14.15 -4.41 12.55
C LEU A 158 -14.34 -4.54 14.06
N ARG A 159 -15.17 -5.49 14.53
CA ARG A 159 -15.38 -5.75 15.96
C ARG A 159 -14.11 -6.22 16.65
N LYS A 160 -13.34 -7.12 16.04
CA LYS A 160 -12.08 -7.62 16.60
C LYS A 160 -10.99 -6.55 16.71
N SER A 161 -11.05 -5.55 15.85
CA SER A 161 -10.06 -4.49 15.76
C SER A 161 -10.54 -3.18 16.40
N GLU A 162 -11.68 -3.19 17.11
CA GLU A 162 -12.27 -2.05 17.81
C GLU A 162 -12.77 -0.90 16.91
N TYR A 163 -13.20 -1.22 15.68
CA TYR A 163 -13.75 -0.28 14.69
C TYR A 163 -15.21 -0.57 14.32
N LEU A 164 -15.98 -1.28 15.17
CA LEU A 164 -17.37 -1.66 14.88
C LEU A 164 -18.28 -0.44 14.61
N ASN A 165 -17.96 0.71 15.18
CA ASN A 165 -18.67 1.97 14.93
C ASN A 165 -18.62 2.41 13.46
N LEU A 166 -17.67 1.90 12.66
CA LEU A 166 -17.55 2.22 11.24
C LEU A 166 -18.40 1.32 10.32
N LEU A 167 -18.97 0.23 10.85
CA LEU A 167 -19.71 -0.77 10.05
C LEU A 167 -20.76 -0.16 9.10
N PRO A 168 -21.59 0.83 9.51
CA PRO A 168 -22.58 1.40 8.59
C PRO A 168 -21.97 2.02 7.33
N TYR A 169 -20.77 2.62 7.43
CA TYR A 169 -20.08 3.22 6.28
C TYR A 169 -19.52 2.17 5.32
N PHE A 170 -19.07 1.03 5.85
CA PHE A 170 -18.65 -0.11 5.03
C PHE A 170 -19.84 -0.75 4.31
N GLN A 171 -20.94 -1.01 5.04
CA GLN A 171 -22.16 -1.58 4.45
C GLN A 171 -22.71 -0.69 3.33
N LYS A 172 -22.74 0.63 3.56
CA LYS A 172 -23.12 1.59 2.53
C LYS A 172 -22.21 1.50 1.30
N ARG A 173 -20.88 1.48 1.49
CA ARG A 173 -19.91 1.34 0.39
C ARG A 173 -20.09 0.04 -0.39
N GLU A 174 -20.19 -1.10 0.28
CA GLU A 174 -20.33 -2.41 -0.38
C GLU A 174 -21.66 -2.52 -1.15
N SER A 175 -22.74 -1.93 -0.63
CA SER A 175 -24.05 -1.97 -1.29
C SER A 175 -24.09 -1.25 -2.65
N MET A 176 -23.21 -0.27 -2.85
CA MET A 176 -23.12 0.46 -4.12
C MET A 176 -22.39 -0.34 -5.19
N SER A 177 -21.29 -0.97 -4.82
CA SER A 177 -20.48 -1.80 -5.70
C SER A 177 -19.55 -2.65 -4.82
N PRO A 178 -19.56 -3.99 -4.96
CA PRO A 178 -18.70 -4.86 -4.17
C PRO A 178 -17.21 -4.51 -4.32
N THR A 179 -16.44 -4.70 -3.26
CA THR A 179 -14.97 -4.51 -3.30
C THR A 179 -14.20 -5.81 -3.53
N ASP A 180 -14.80 -6.76 -4.26
CA ASP A 180 -14.07 -7.93 -4.77
C ASP A 180 -13.09 -7.49 -5.88
N ILE A 181 -11.83 -7.92 -5.77
CA ILE A 181 -10.74 -7.44 -6.66
C ILE A 181 -10.10 -8.55 -7.49
N GLY A 182 -10.62 -9.77 -7.37
CA GLY A 182 -10.05 -10.95 -8.00
C GLY A 182 -9.18 -11.79 -7.07
N HIS A 183 -8.79 -12.97 -7.57
CA HIS A 183 -7.82 -13.87 -6.93
C HIS A 183 -8.10 -14.20 -5.45
N LEU A 184 -9.37 -14.40 -5.09
CA LEU A 184 -9.79 -14.68 -3.69
C LEU A 184 -9.62 -13.49 -2.73
N VAL A 185 -9.52 -12.26 -3.25
CA VAL A 185 -9.30 -11.05 -2.43
C VAL A 185 -10.49 -10.08 -2.51
N ALA A 186 -10.87 -9.52 -1.37
CA ALA A 186 -11.64 -8.29 -1.29
C ALA A 186 -10.88 -7.23 -0.49
N MET A 187 -11.14 -5.96 -0.80
CA MET A 187 -10.52 -4.83 -0.13
C MET A 187 -11.57 -3.82 0.36
N PRO A 188 -12.34 -4.15 1.41
CA PRO A 188 -13.42 -3.29 1.89
C PRO A 188 -12.84 -2.03 2.52
N HIS A 189 -13.49 -0.90 2.28
CA HIS A 189 -13.09 0.40 2.81
C HIS A 189 -14.33 1.29 2.98
N PRO A 190 -14.41 2.17 3.98
CA PRO A 190 -15.59 3.02 4.16
C PRO A 190 -15.48 4.31 3.33
N PHE A 191 -16.62 4.96 3.09
CA PHE A 191 -16.63 6.40 2.88
C PHE A 191 -16.40 7.08 4.23
N LEU A 192 -15.23 7.68 4.45
CA LEU A 192 -15.02 8.42 5.70
C LEU A 192 -15.57 9.84 5.57
N LYS A 193 -16.49 10.19 6.48
CA LYS A 193 -16.79 11.57 6.85
C LYS A 193 -16.12 11.85 8.20
N GLY A 194 -15.04 12.63 8.19
CA GLY A 194 -14.54 13.38 9.35
C GLY A 194 -14.25 12.63 10.66
N ALA A 195 -13.93 11.33 10.63
CA ALA A 195 -13.56 10.61 11.86
C ALA A 195 -12.07 10.84 12.19
N GLU A 196 -11.76 11.23 13.42
CA GLU A 196 -10.42 11.42 13.98
C GLU A 196 -9.65 10.09 14.15
N THR A 197 -9.54 9.28 13.10
CA THR A 197 -8.84 7.99 13.15
C THR A 197 -7.50 8.05 12.40
N THR A 198 -6.46 7.43 12.96
CA THR A 198 -5.25 7.10 12.20
C THR A 198 -5.58 6.07 11.13
N ALA A 199 -4.88 6.10 9.99
CA ALA A 199 -5.06 5.06 8.98
C ALA A 199 -4.76 3.67 9.57
N LYS A 200 -5.58 2.68 9.21
CA LYS A 200 -5.50 1.31 9.74
C LYS A 200 -5.74 0.28 8.66
N VAL A 201 -4.99 -0.82 8.75
CA VAL A 201 -5.15 -2.02 7.92
C VAL A 201 -5.55 -3.18 8.82
N ILE A 202 -6.57 -3.92 8.41
CA ILE A 202 -7.02 -5.13 9.09
C ILE A 202 -7.06 -6.25 8.05
N VAL A 203 -6.34 -7.33 8.30
CA VAL A 203 -6.28 -8.51 7.44
C VAL A 203 -7.06 -9.65 8.07
N GLY A 204 -7.98 -10.21 7.30
CA GLY A 204 -8.71 -11.43 7.62
C GLY A 204 -8.39 -12.54 6.62
N ILE A 205 -8.02 -13.72 7.11
CA ILE A 205 -7.95 -14.94 6.30
C ILE A 205 -9.11 -15.83 6.70
N ASN A 206 -10.10 -15.98 5.82
CA ASN A 206 -11.25 -16.83 6.06
C ASN A 206 -10.90 -18.31 5.83
N ARG A 207 -11.40 -19.14 6.74
CA ARG A 207 -11.20 -20.60 6.69
C ARG A 207 -11.64 -21.20 5.36
N GLN A 208 -12.73 -20.71 4.79
CA GLN A 208 -13.28 -21.14 3.51
C GLN A 208 -13.54 -19.95 2.60
N GLU A 209 -13.69 -20.23 1.30
CA GLU A 209 -14.17 -19.23 0.35
C GLU A 209 -15.60 -18.80 0.70
N ILE A 210 -15.82 -17.49 0.80
CA ILE A 210 -17.15 -16.90 0.98
C ILE A 210 -17.57 -16.14 -0.28
N PRO A 211 -18.88 -16.11 -0.59
CA PRO A 211 -19.40 -15.22 -1.62
C PRO A 211 -19.08 -13.76 -1.27
N TRP A 212 -18.61 -13.00 -2.25
CA TRP A 212 -18.34 -11.57 -2.15
C TRP A 212 -18.63 -10.91 -3.49
N GLY A 213 -19.76 -10.20 -3.59
CA GLY A 213 -20.17 -9.59 -4.84
C GLY A 213 -20.27 -10.60 -5.98
N HIS A 214 -19.38 -10.45 -6.96
CA HIS A 214 -19.38 -11.27 -8.19
C HIS A 214 -18.47 -12.51 -8.08
N GLN A 215 -17.73 -12.64 -6.98
CA GLN A 215 -16.65 -13.60 -6.85
C GLN A 215 -16.69 -14.32 -5.50
N LYS A 216 -15.67 -15.15 -5.27
CA LYS A 216 -15.41 -15.76 -3.98
C LYS A 216 -14.13 -15.18 -3.39
N VAL A 217 -14.13 -15.02 -2.07
CA VAL A 217 -13.04 -14.37 -1.33
C VAL A 217 -12.61 -15.23 -0.15
N ARG A 218 -11.31 -15.21 0.14
CA ARG A 218 -10.71 -15.75 1.38
C ARG A 218 -9.83 -14.74 2.09
N LEU A 219 -9.13 -13.88 1.34
CA LEU A 219 -8.30 -12.82 1.90
C LEU A 219 -9.10 -11.51 1.91
N VAL A 220 -9.33 -10.96 3.09
CA VAL A 220 -10.02 -9.68 3.27
C VAL A 220 -9.00 -8.66 3.77
N VAL A 221 -8.77 -7.60 3.00
CA VAL A 221 -7.85 -6.50 3.37
C VAL A 221 -8.67 -5.24 3.61
N ILE A 222 -9.12 -5.04 4.85
CA ILE A 222 -9.84 -3.82 5.22
C ILE A 222 -8.86 -2.65 5.31
N TYR A 223 -9.20 -1.55 4.63
CA TYR A 223 -8.50 -0.28 4.75
C TYR A 223 -9.40 0.80 5.36
N ILE A 224 -8.93 1.39 6.46
CA ILE A 224 -9.55 2.55 7.10
C ILE A 224 -8.63 3.75 6.83
N PRO A 225 -9.08 4.76 6.06
CA PRO A 225 -8.27 5.96 5.80
C PRO A 225 -8.04 6.81 7.06
N ALA A 226 -7.06 7.71 6.99
CA ALA A 226 -6.82 8.70 8.05
C ALA A 226 -7.85 9.84 8.03
N ALA A 227 -8.01 10.53 9.16
CA ALA A 227 -8.94 11.63 9.39
C ALA A 227 -8.83 12.81 8.42
N ASP A 228 -7.62 13.09 7.92
CA ASP A 228 -7.37 14.15 6.94
C ASP A 228 -7.81 13.76 5.52
N LEU A 229 -8.49 12.62 5.38
CA LEU A 229 -8.97 12.02 4.15
C LEU A 229 -7.85 11.79 3.13
N LYS A 230 -6.58 11.82 3.55
CA LYS A 230 -5.46 11.37 2.73
C LYS A 230 -5.50 9.86 2.66
N THR A 231 -6.32 9.39 1.74
CA THR A 231 -6.27 8.02 1.27
C THR A 231 -4.90 7.79 0.66
N ASN A 232 -4.19 6.78 1.17
CA ASN A 232 -2.86 6.47 0.71
C ASN A 232 -2.93 5.75 -0.64
N LYS A 233 -2.86 6.49 -1.76
CA LYS A 233 -2.81 5.92 -3.12
C LYS A 233 -1.77 4.79 -3.23
N ASN A 234 -0.63 4.94 -2.56
CA ASN A 234 0.42 3.92 -2.58
C ASN A 234 -0.08 2.62 -1.94
N PHE A 235 -0.90 2.67 -0.89
CA PHE A 235 -1.46 1.46 -0.26
C PHE A 235 -2.39 0.70 -1.20
N PHE A 236 -3.25 1.40 -1.93
CA PHE A 236 -4.11 0.74 -2.91
C PHE A 236 -3.29 0.07 -4.01
N ASN A 237 -2.27 0.77 -4.53
CA ASN A 237 -1.37 0.21 -5.54
C ASN A 237 -0.59 -1.00 -5.00
N ASP A 238 -0.08 -0.92 -3.77
CA ASP A 238 0.63 -1.99 -3.07
C ASP A 238 -0.24 -3.25 -2.93
N VAL A 239 -1.48 -3.10 -2.44
CA VAL A 239 -2.44 -4.21 -2.40
C VAL A 239 -2.64 -4.81 -3.78
N TYR A 240 -2.91 -3.99 -4.80
CA TYR A 240 -3.07 -4.50 -6.16
C TYR A 240 -1.85 -5.25 -6.67
N GLU A 241 -0.66 -4.74 -6.39
CA GLU A 241 0.58 -5.38 -6.81
C GLU A 241 0.70 -6.77 -6.21
N HIS A 242 0.43 -6.92 -4.91
CA HIS A 242 0.58 -8.18 -4.17
C HIS A 242 -0.59 -9.16 -4.35
N THR A 243 -1.70 -8.69 -4.92
CA THR A 243 -2.88 -9.52 -5.19
C THR A 243 -3.15 -9.71 -6.67
N SER A 244 -2.23 -9.26 -7.53
CA SER A 244 -2.34 -9.39 -8.99
C SER A 244 -2.02 -10.80 -9.50
N ASP A 245 -1.37 -11.63 -8.69
CA ASP A 245 -1.01 -13.01 -9.01
C ASP A 245 -1.61 -13.99 -7.99
N LEU A 246 -2.24 -15.06 -8.49
CA LEU A 246 -2.93 -16.03 -7.64
C LEU A 246 -1.95 -16.85 -6.77
N ALA A 247 -0.73 -17.11 -7.25
CA ALA A 247 0.28 -17.82 -6.48
C ALA A 247 0.82 -16.96 -5.32
N GLU A 248 0.99 -15.65 -5.53
CA GLU A 248 1.29 -14.69 -4.46
C GLU A 248 0.16 -14.67 -3.40
N VAL A 249 -1.10 -14.64 -3.83
CA VAL A 249 -2.24 -14.70 -2.89
C VAL A 249 -2.27 -16.03 -2.14
N HIS A 250 -2.01 -17.15 -2.79
CA HIS A 250 -1.92 -18.44 -2.10
C HIS A 250 -0.83 -18.46 -1.03
N ALA A 251 0.33 -17.86 -1.29
CA ALA A 251 1.38 -17.73 -0.28
C ALA A 251 0.92 -16.91 0.94
N LEU A 252 0.16 -15.83 0.73
CA LEU A 252 -0.45 -15.05 1.81
C LEU A 252 -1.49 -15.85 2.61
N LEU A 253 -2.32 -16.64 1.92
CA LEU A 253 -3.37 -17.46 2.54
C LEU A 253 -2.84 -18.60 3.43
N GLU A 254 -1.62 -19.08 3.18
CA GLU A 254 -1.00 -20.16 3.97
C GLU A 254 -0.29 -19.67 5.24
N THR A 255 -0.22 -18.35 5.44
CA THR A 255 0.40 -17.77 6.64
C THR A 255 -0.43 -18.06 7.89
N LYS A 256 0.26 -18.27 9.01
CA LYS A 256 -0.36 -18.61 10.30
C LYS A 256 -0.19 -17.51 11.33
N THR A 257 0.77 -16.61 11.12
CA THR A 257 1.07 -15.53 12.03
C THR A 257 1.13 -14.20 11.30
N LYS A 258 0.92 -13.11 12.06
CA LYS A 258 1.09 -11.74 11.56
C LYS A 258 2.47 -11.53 10.94
N GLN A 259 3.52 -12.05 11.58
CA GLN A 259 4.89 -11.87 11.10
C GLN A 259 5.11 -12.61 9.78
N GLU A 260 4.63 -13.85 9.65
CA GLU A 260 4.69 -14.59 8.38
C GLU A 260 3.96 -13.85 7.26
N PHE A 261 2.78 -13.29 7.54
CA PHE A 261 2.04 -12.48 6.57
C PHE A 261 2.84 -11.27 6.11
N ILE A 262 3.42 -10.52 7.05
CA ILE A 262 4.25 -9.33 6.75
C ILE A 262 5.50 -9.74 5.95
N ASP A 263 6.13 -10.86 6.30
CA ASP A 263 7.31 -11.35 5.59
C ASP A 263 6.96 -11.77 4.16
N VAL A 264 5.82 -12.43 3.94
CA VAL A 264 5.35 -12.80 2.60
C VAL A 264 4.93 -11.57 1.82
N TRP A 265 4.19 -10.63 2.42
CA TRP A 265 3.80 -9.37 1.80
C TRP A 265 5.03 -8.59 1.30
N ASN A 266 6.08 -8.48 2.11
CA ASN A 266 7.27 -7.72 1.73
C ASN A 266 8.25 -8.47 0.80
N ARG A 267 7.97 -9.73 0.43
CA ARG A 267 8.78 -10.49 -0.52
C ARG A 267 8.24 -10.24 -1.92
N LYS A 268 9.01 -9.55 -2.77
CA LYS A 268 8.81 -9.61 -4.23
C LYS A 268 10.11 -9.95 -4.97
N GLY A 269 9.98 -10.87 -5.94
CA GLY A 269 10.99 -11.16 -6.95
C GLY A 269 11.32 -12.62 -7.29
N GLU A 270 10.87 -13.65 -6.54
CA GLU A 270 11.32 -15.04 -6.79
C GLU A 270 10.34 -15.95 -7.53
N TYR A 271 9.05 -15.60 -7.64
CA TYR A 271 8.05 -16.48 -8.28
C TYR A 271 7.90 -16.26 -9.81
N SER A 272 8.50 -15.21 -10.37
CA SER A 272 8.41 -14.87 -11.80
C SER A 272 9.42 -15.59 -12.71
N HIS A 273 10.19 -16.56 -12.19
CA HIS A 273 11.20 -17.31 -12.97
C HIS A 273 11.09 -18.84 -12.88
N ALA A 274 9.95 -19.38 -12.47
CA ALA A 274 9.71 -20.82 -12.47
C ALA A 274 8.61 -21.23 -13.46
N LEU A 275 8.77 -20.87 -14.73
CA LEU A 275 8.17 -21.56 -15.89
C LEU A 275 9.14 -21.50 -17.08
#